data_AF-A0A5N5N825-F1
#
_entry.id   AF-A0A5N5N825-F1
#
_cell.length_a   1.000
_cell.length_b   1.000
_cell.length_c   1.000
_cell.angle_alpha   90.00
_cell.angle_beta   90.00
_cell.angle_gamma   90.00
#
_symmetry.space_group_name_H-M   'P 1'
#
loop_
_entity.id
_entity.type
_entity.pdbx_description
1 polymer ?
#
loop_
_entity_poly.entity_id
_entity_poly.type
_entity_poly.pdbx_seq_one_letter_code
_entity_poly.pdbx_strand_id
1 'polypeptide(L)'
;MSSRRNSLSPPEKTNVVDPGAHQLAESDSEEHYSDAQSGANSPAPRSPIPKTRVEKVDDEPSYGEVPGTEAYKMREGDAEPDEIAIIPDLSLKTKDLGREQSQDRALSPGGHPIPKTVVEESPDTPGSREHEEDKSKHRADAPPDLLIQADGTEVKEDGDGSTGTDV
;
A
#
# COMPACT_ATOMS: atom_id res chain seq x y z
N MET A 1 11.92 17.62 58.67
CA MET A 1 11.61 18.52 57.53
C MET A 1 12.66 18.26 56.45
N SER A 2 12.34 17.46 55.43
CA SER A 2 13.32 17.07 54.39
C SER A 2 13.46 18.18 53.34
N SER A 3 14.65 18.74 53.27
CA SER A 3 15.05 19.76 52.29
C SER A 3 15.00 19.19 50.88
N ARG A 4 14.13 19.76 50.03
CA ARG A 4 14.12 19.50 48.58
C ARG A 4 15.39 20.06 47.95
N ARG A 5 16.27 19.20 47.45
CA ARG A 5 17.37 19.60 46.57
C ARG A 5 16.78 20.02 45.22
N ASN A 6 16.60 21.31 45.01
CA ASN A 6 16.41 21.90 43.69
C ASN A 6 17.67 21.58 42.86
N SER A 7 17.57 20.59 41.97
CA SER A 7 18.70 20.14 41.13
C SER A 7 18.31 19.96 39.66
N LEU A 8 17.35 20.76 39.18
CA LEU A 8 16.88 20.72 37.79
C LEU A 8 17.14 22.03 37.04
N SER A 9 18.25 22.71 37.33
CA SER A 9 18.71 23.80 36.45
C SER A 9 19.51 23.20 35.29
N PRO A 10 19.21 23.54 34.01
CA PRO A 10 20.01 23.11 32.88
C PRO A 10 21.48 23.57 33.03
N PRO A 11 22.45 22.78 32.58
CA PRO A 11 23.86 23.17 32.61
C PRO A 11 24.12 24.39 31.70
N GLU A 12 25.10 25.22 32.07
CA GLU A 12 25.48 26.38 31.26
C GLU A 12 26.04 25.95 29.90
N LYS A 13 25.52 26.58 28.82
CA LYS A 13 25.91 26.31 27.44
C LYS A 13 27.23 27.03 27.14
N THR A 14 28.36 26.34 27.29
CA THR A 14 29.69 26.96 27.11
C THR A 14 30.33 26.77 25.73
N ASN A 15 29.67 26.13 24.76
CA ASN A 15 30.18 26.00 23.39
C ASN A 15 29.03 25.98 22.36
N VAL A 16 28.50 27.14 22.02
CA VAL A 16 27.49 27.33 20.95
C VAL A 16 28.13 27.97 19.71
N VAL A 17 29.41 27.71 19.49
CA VAL A 17 30.06 28.06 18.22
C VAL A 17 30.11 26.78 17.41
N ASP A 18 29.13 26.62 16.54
CA ASP A 18 29.20 25.66 15.45
C ASP A 18 30.32 26.14 14.50
N PRO A 19 31.41 25.39 14.30
CA PRO A 19 32.44 25.71 13.32
C PRO A 19 31.94 25.44 11.89
N GLY A 20 30.67 25.75 11.62
CA GLY A 20 30.01 25.54 10.35
C GLY A 20 30.84 26.12 9.21
N ALA A 21 30.63 25.58 8.01
CA ALA A 21 31.41 25.85 6.81
C ALA A 21 31.35 27.32 6.37
N HIS A 22 32.12 28.19 7.03
CA HIS A 22 32.24 29.61 6.74
C HIS A 22 33.24 29.92 5.62
N GLN A 23 33.62 28.93 4.81
CA GLN A 23 34.59 29.05 3.72
C GLN A 23 33.97 28.81 2.32
N LEU A 24 32.67 29.02 2.17
CA LEU A 24 32.00 28.98 0.86
C LEU A 24 32.01 30.34 0.14
N ALA A 25 32.93 31.24 0.52
CA ALA A 25 33.23 32.39 -0.30
C ALA A 25 34.36 32.01 -1.25
N GLU A 26 34.05 32.09 -2.56
CA GLU A 26 34.96 31.94 -3.70
C GLU A 26 35.11 30.51 -4.27
N SER A 27 34.03 30.01 -4.88
CA SER A 27 34.13 29.00 -5.94
C SER A 27 33.25 29.40 -7.11
N ASP A 28 33.63 30.47 -7.82
CA ASP A 28 33.08 30.81 -9.14
C ASP A 28 33.79 29.99 -10.23
N SER A 29 33.82 28.67 -10.02
CA SER A 29 34.32 27.73 -11.01
C SER A 29 33.14 27.19 -11.79
N GLU A 30 32.87 27.82 -12.93
CA GLU A 30 32.22 27.29 -14.12
C GLU A 30 31.57 25.92 -13.87
N GLU A 31 30.25 25.90 -13.73
CA GLU A 31 29.46 24.67 -13.62
C GLU A 31 29.69 23.84 -14.89
N HIS A 32 30.75 23.03 -14.88
CA HIS A 32 31.08 22.09 -15.91
C HIS A 32 30.06 20.95 -15.83
N TYR A 33 28.87 21.18 -16.38
CA TYR A 33 27.92 20.13 -16.76
C TYR A 33 28.48 19.32 -17.93
N SER A 34 29.69 18.77 -17.77
CA SER A 34 30.35 17.88 -18.72
C SER A 34 30.09 16.39 -18.42
N ASP A 35 29.33 16.09 -17.36
CA ASP A 35 28.86 14.71 -17.06
C ASP A 35 27.74 14.25 -18.02
N ALA A 36 27.01 15.19 -18.64
CA ALA A 36 25.87 14.85 -19.50
C ALA A 36 26.26 14.38 -20.92
N GLN A 37 27.52 14.04 -21.17
CA GLN A 37 27.93 13.36 -22.40
C GLN A 37 28.05 11.86 -22.11
N SER A 38 26.98 11.11 -22.32
CA SER A 38 27.01 9.64 -22.45
C SER A 38 27.71 9.24 -23.77
N GLY A 39 28.96 9.68 -23.95
CA GLY A 39 29.82 9.27 -25.05
C GLY A 39 30.33 7.85 -24.84
N ALA A 40 30.59 7.14 -25.94
CA ALA A 40 30.97 5.72 -26.05
C ALA A 40 32.25 5.27 -25.30
N ASN A 41 32.80 6.09 -24.40
CA ASN A 41 34.00 5.82 -23.61
C ASN A 41 33.71 5.51 -22.14
N SER A 42 32.45 5.31 -21.74
CA SER A 42 32.16 4.77 -20.42
C SER A 42 32.63 3.30 -20.35
N PRO A 43 33.41 2.91 -19.32
CA PRO A 43 33.80 1.52 -19.15
C PRO A 43 32.53 0.67 -19.09
N ALA A 44 32.49 -0.41 -19.86
CA ALA A 44 31.34 -1.30 -19.95
C ALA A 44 30.79 -1.58 -18.53
N PRO A 45 29.46 -1.48 -18.33
CA PRO A 45 28.88 -1.63 -17.01
C PRO A 45 29.32 -2.97 -16.41
N ARG A 46 29.95 -2.94 -15.24
CA ARG A 46 30.42 -4.12 -14.51
C ARG A 46 29.27 -4.95 -13.90
N SER A 47 28.03 -4.48 -14.05
CA SER A 47 26.81 -5.14 -13.60
C SER A 47 25.95 -5.52 -14.82
N PRO A 48 25.05 -6.53 -14.67
CA PRO A 48 24.02 -6.78 -15.68
C PRO A 48 23.24 -5.50 -16.00
N ILE A 49 22.92 -5.31 -17.28
CA ILE A 49 22.08 -4.20 -17.74
C ILE A 49 20.66 -4.42 -17.18
N PRO A 50 20.08 -3.46 -16.45
CA PRO A 50 18.68 -3.53 -16.04
C PRO A 50 17.78 -3.63 -17.27
N LYS A 51 16.83 -4.57 -17.26
CA LYS A 51 15.85 -4.73 -18.33
C LYS A 51 14.48 -4.24 -17.91
N THR A 52 13.76 -3.68 -18.86
CA THR A 52 12.38 -3.23 -18.72
C THR A 52 11.44 -4.23 -19.39
N ARG A 53 10.45 -4.72 -18.64
CA ARG A 53 9.41 -5.62 -19.17
C ARG A 53 8.04 -5.00 -18.95
N VAL A 54 7.26 -4.87 -20.02
CA VAL A 54 5.88 -4.41 -19.98
C VAL A 54 4.95 -5.61 -20.10
N GLU A 55 3.95 -5.66 -19.23
CA GLU A 55 2.91 -6.68 -19.24
C GLU A 55 1.61 -6.06 -19.78
N LYS A 56 1.11 -6.59 -20.90
CA LYS A 56 -0.16 -6.19 -21.49
C LYS A 56 -1.27 -7.14 -21.05
N VAL A 57 -2.42 -6.58 -20.73
CA VAL A 57 -3.62 -7.35 -20.31
C VAL A 57 -4.46 -7.76 -21.52
N ASP A 58 -4.34 -7.05 -22.63
CA ASP A 58 -5.05 -7.29 -23.88
C ASP A 58 -4.06 -7.36 -25.06
N ASP A 59 -4.44 -8.13 -26.09
CA ASP A 59 -3.72 -8.26 -27.36
C ASP A 59 -4.22 -7.23 -28.41
N GLU A 60 -5.28 -6.47 -28.10
CA GLU A 60 -5.75 -5.41 -28.99
C GLU A 60 -4.79 -4.20 -29.03
N PRO A 61 -4.51 -3.64 -30.22
CA PRO A 61 -3.62 -2.49 -30.37
C PRO A 61 -4.25 -1.26 -29.73
N SER A 62 -3.50 -0.62 -28.83
CA SER A 62 -3.94 0.63 -28.19
C SER A 62 -3.84 1.82 -29.15
N TYR A 63 -4.56 2.91 -28.87
CA TYR A 63 -4.59 4.11 -29.72
C TYR A 63 -3.19 4.66 -30.07
N GLY A 64 -2.22 4.55 -29.16
CA GLY A 64 -0.83 4.95 -29.38
C GLY A 64 0.03 3.96 -30.19
N GLU A 65 -0.51 2.82 -30.60
CA GLU A 65 0.21 1.79 -31.38
C GLU A 65 -0.22 1.76 -32.84
N VAL A 66 -1.38 2.34 -33.14
CA VAL A 66 -1.93 2.41 -34.49
C VAL A 66 -1.24 3.53 -35.26
N PRO A 67 -0.57 3.23 -36.39
CA PRO A 67 0.06 4.27 -37.21
C PRO A 67 -0.94 5.33 -37.68
N GLY A 68 -0.53 6.60 -37.63
CA GLY A 68 -1.34 7.73 -38.10
C GLY A 68 -2.17 8.43 -37.01
N THR A 69 -2.24 7.88 -35.79
CA THR A 69 -2.86 8.58 -34.65
C THR A 69 -1.94 9.65 -34.07
N GLU A 70 -2.50 10.63 -33.35
CA GLU A 70 -1.68 11.64 -32.66
C GLU A 70 -0.86 11.02 -31.53
N ALA A 71 -1.43 10.06 -30.80
CA ALA A 71 -0.76 9.34 -29.72
C ALA A 71 0.44 8.51 -30.24
N TYR A 72 0.34 7.92 -31.43
CA TYR A 72 1.44 7.20 -32.07
C TYR A 72 2.64 8.12 -32.32
N LYS A 73 2.41 9.33 -32.86
CA LYS A 73 3.47 10.32 -33.11
C LYS A 73 4.14 10.82 -31.83
N MET A 74 3.37 10.98 -30.74
CA MET A 74 3.95 11.33 -29.45
C MET A 74 4.84 10.21 -28.92
N ARG A 75 4.46 8.94 -29.15
CA ARG A 75 5.20 7.75 -28.71
C ARG A 75 6.45 7.45 -29.54
N GLU A 76 6.58 7.99 -30.76
CA GLU A 76 7.80 7.83 -31.58
C GLU A 76 9.06 8.38 -30.89
N GLY A 77 8.91 9.31 -29.93
CA GLY A 77 10.01 9.83 -29.11
C GLY A 77 10.27 9.04 -27.82
N ASP A 78 9.39 8.11 -27.45
CA ASP A 78 9.53 7.29 -26.25
C ASP A 78 10.48 6.09 -26.52
N ALA A 79 11.17 5.63 -25.47
CA ALA A 79 11.99 4.43 -25.58
C ALA A 79 11.13 3.16 -25.60
N GLU A 80 11.43 2.22 -26.49
CA GLU A 80 10.77 0.91 -26.52
C GLU A 80 11.26 0.02 -25.36
N PRO A 81 10.37 -0.71 -24.66
CA PRO A 81 10.76 -1.65 -23.62
C PRO A 81 11.48 -2.87 -24.22
N ASP A 82 12.33 -3.53 -23.44
CA ASP A 82 13.09 -4.69 -23.90
C ASP A 82 12.18 -5.90 -24.18
N GLU A 83 11.19 -6.12 -23.32
CA GLU A 83 10.31 -7.30 -23.38
C GLU A 83 8.84 -6.86 -23.22
N ILE A 84 7.97 -7.35 -24.10
CA ILE A 84 6.50 -7.16 -24.00
C ILE A 84 5.86 -8.54 -23.86
N ALA A 85 5.15 -8.77 -22.75
CA ALA A 85 4.44 -10.01 -22.49
C ALA A 85 2.93 -9.75 -22.39
N ILE A 86 2.12 -10.48 -23.14
CA ILE A 86 0.66 -10.42 -23.02
C ILE A 86 0.23 -11.46 -21.99
N ILE A 87 -0.30 -11.00 -20.86
CA ILE A 87 -0.83 -11.87 -19.82
C ILE A 87 -2.25 -12.26 -20.25
N PRO A 88 -2.52 -13.55 -20.50
CA PRO A 88 -3.89 -13.99 -20.72
C PRO A 88 -4.68 -13.77 -19.43
N ASP A 89 -5.92 -13.30 -19.56
CA ASP A 89 -6.79 -12.96 -18.43
C ASP A 89 -7.01 -14.19 -17.50
N LEU A 90 -6.13 -14.36 -16.51
CA LEU A 90 -6.16 -15.48 -15.57
C LEU A 90 -7.38 -15.42 -14.64
N SER A 91 -8.11 -14.30 -14.66
CA SER A 91 -9.41 -14.18 -13.99
C SER A 91 -10.42 -15.23 -14.48
N LEU A 92 -10.23 -15.82 -15.67
CA LEU A 92 -11.03 -16.94 -16.15
C LEU A 92 -10.56 -18.30 -15.63
N LYS A 93 -9.28 -18.43 -15.24
CA LYS A 93 -8.68 -19.70 -14.79
C LYS A 93 -8.75 -19.91 -13.28
N THR A 94 -8.81 -18.84 -12.50
CA THR A 94 -9.05 -18.92 -11.05
C THR A 94 -10.52 -19.12 -10.69
N LYS A 95 -11.45 -18.83 -11.62
CA LYS A 95 -12.88 -19.13 -11.45
C LYS A 95 -13.10 -20.63 -11.21
N ASP A 96 -12.43 -21.52 -11.93
CA ASP A 96 -12.76 -22.95 -11.86
C ASP A 96 -12.17 -23.70 -10.65
N LEU A 97 -11.20 -23.13 -9.91
CA LEU A 97 -10.64 -23.79 -8.72
C LEU A 97 -11.26 -23.34 -7.39
N GLY A 98 -12.09 -22.28 -7.39
CA GLY A 98 -12.80 -21.77 -6.21
C GLY A 98 -14.33 -21.77 -6.31
N ARG A 99 -14.88 -22.06 -7.50
CA ARG A 99 -16.32 -21.91 -7.82
C ARG A 99 -17.25 -22.95 -7.18
N GLU A 100 -16.72 -24.05 -6.66
CA GLU A 100 -17.54 -25.05 -5.98
C GLU A 100 -18.00 -24.61 -4.57
N GLN A 101 -17.49 -23.49 -4.02
CA GLN A 101 -17.95 -22.96 -2.71
C GLN A 101 -18.45 -21.51 -2.74
N SER A 102 -18.51 -20.84 -3.90
CA SER A 102 -18.56 -19.37 -3.95
C SER A 102 -19.54 -18.77 -4.97
N GLN A 103 -20.66 -19.43 -5.26
CA GLN A 103 -21.67 -18.84 -6.15
C GLN A 103 -22.39 -17.61 -5.56
N ASP A 104 -22.34 -17.41 -4.23
CA ASP A 104 -23.01 -16.29 -3.53
C ASP A 104 -22.05 -15.28 -2.87
N ARG A 105 -20.74 -15.33 -3.15
CA ARG A 105 -19.76 -14.47 -2.47
C ARG A 105 -19.48 -13.19 -3.27
N ALA A 106 -19.66 -12.04 -2.62
CA ALA A 106 -19.28 -10.75 -3.20
C ALA A 106 -17.79 -10.72 -3.60
N LEU A 107 -17.52 -10.18 -4.79
CA LEU A 107 -16.18 -10.02 -5.34
C LEU A 107 -15.69 -8.58 -5.12
N SER A 108 -14.40 -8.42 -4.86
CA SER A 108 -13.77 -7.10 -4.86
C SER A 108 -13.70 -6.53 -6.28
N PRO A 109 -13.47 -5.22 -6.46
CA PRO A 109 -13.30 -4.62 -7.78
C PRO A 109 -12.20 -5.28 -8.65
N GLY A 110 -11.21 -5.95 -8.04
CA GLY A 110 -10.17 -6.73 -8.73
C GLY A 110 -10.55 -8.18 -9.03
N GLY A 111 -11.81 -8.58 -8.86
CA GLY A 111 -12.30 -9.94 -9.13
C GLY A 111 -11.86 -10.99 -8.10
N HIS A 112 -11.29 -10.56 -6.97
CA HIS A 112 -10.87 -11.47 -5.89
C HIS A 112 -12.00 -11.65 -4.87
N PRO A 113 -12.17 -12.84 -4.30
CA PRO A 113 -13.24 -13.08 -3.35
C PRO A 113 -12.94 -12.38 -2.01
N ILE A 114 -13.82 -11.50 -1.54
CA ILE A 114 -13.59 -10.62 -0.36
C ILE A 114 -13.42 -11.45 0.92
N PRO A 115 -12.26 -11.41 1.63
CA PRO A 115 -12.04 -12.14 2.89
C PRO A 115 -13.15 -11.90 3.92
N LYS A 116 -13.49 -12.93 4.71
CA LYS A 116 -14.50 -12.83 5.77
C LYS A 116 -13.84 -12.88 7.14
N THR A 117 -14.35 -12.11 8.10
CA THR A 117 -13.96 -12.17 9.50
C THR A 117 -14.92 -13.10 10.27
N VAL A 118 -14.36 -14.00 11.07
CA VAL A 118 -15.13 -14.94 11.89
C VAL A 118 -14.67 -14.81 13.33
N VAL A 119 -15.61 -14.65 14.25
CA VAL A 119 -15.36 -14.58 15.69
C VAL A 119 -16.04 -15.77 16.35
N GLU A 120 -15.28 -16.54 17.11
CA GLU A 120 -15.77 -17.66 17.91
C GLU A 120 -15.69 -17.31 19.39
N GLU A 121 -16.83 -17.43 20.09
CA GLU A 121 -16.95 -17.16 21.51
C GLU A 121 -16.57 -18.40 22.33
N SER A 122 -15.63 -18.23 23.25
CA SER A 122 -15.29 -19.27 24.22
C SER A 122 -16.33 -19.37 25.33
N PRO A 123 -16.63 -20.55 25.87
CA PRO A 123 -17.53 -20.69 27.00
C PRO A 123 -17.02 -19.92 28.22
N ASP A 124 -17.92 -19.16 28.85
CA ASP A 124 -17.62 -18.39 30.04
C ASP A 124 -17.13 -19.27 31.19
N THR A 125 -16.02 -18.85 31.81
CA THR A 125 -15.56 -19.43 33.07
C THR A 125 -16.25 -18.75 34.26
N PRO A 126 -16.54 -19.46 35.36
CA PRO A 126 -17.17 -18.84 36.53
C PRO A 126 -16.28 -17.73 37.10
N GLY A 127 -16.79 -16.49 37.08
CA GLY A 127 -16.05 -15.29 37.46
C GLY A 127 -15.67 -14.38 36.29
N SER A 128 -15.91 -14.81 35.04
CA SER A 128 -15.77 -13.97 33.86
C SER A 128 -16.75 -12.80 33.93
N ARG A 129 -16.27 -11.60 33.64
CA ARG A 129 -17.07 -10.38 33.54
C ARG A 129 -16.54 -9.55 32.39
N GLU A 130 -17.42 -9.16 31.48
CA GLU A 130 -17.12 -8.17 30.46
C GLU A 130 -17.07 -6.78 31.11
N HIS A 131 -16.02 -6.00 30.84
CA HIS A 131 -15.90 -4.65 31.36
C HIS A 131 -16.69 -3.68 30.47
N GLU A 132 -17.50 -2.80 31.09
CA GLU A 132 -18.38 -1.88 30.34
C GLU A 132 -17.61 -0.86 29.50
N GLU A 133 -16.39 -0.51 29.90
CA GLU A 133 -15.50 0.32 29.09
C GLU A 133 -15.06 -0.36 27.80
N ASP A 134 -14.90 -1.69 27.80
CA ASP A 134 -14.45 -2.43 26.62
C ASP A 134 -15.57 -2.50 25.57
N LYS A 135 -16.83 -2.69 26.01
CA LYS A 135 -18.01 -2.57 25.13
C LYS A 135 -18.08 -1.22 24.41
N SER A 136 -17.71 -0.15 25.11
CA SER A 136 -17.72 1.21 24.54
C SER A 136 -16.60 1.44 23.53
N LYS A 137 -15.43 0.81 23.71
CA LYS A 137 -14.29 0.91 22.79
C LYS A 137 -14.56 0.20 21.46
N HIS A 138 -15.22 -0.96 21.52
CA HIS A 138 -15.53 -1.77 20.33
C HIS A 138 -16.67 -1.21 19.47
N ARG A 139 -17.39 -0.17 19.94
CA ARG A 139 -18.46 0.46 19.16
C ARG A 139 -17.97 1.11 17.86
N ALA A 140 -16.70 1.51 17.81
CA ALA A 140 -16.09 2.08 16.60
C ALA A 140 -15.48 1.02 15.67
N ASP A 141 -15.33 -0.22 16.15
CA ASP A 141 -14.80 -1.32 15.35
C ASP A 141 -15.89 -1.84 14.39
N ALA A 142 -15.48 -2.41 13.27
CA ALA A 142 -16.40 -3.05 12.34
C ALA A 142 -16.92 -4.38 12.94
N PRO A 143 -18.22 -4.70 12.83
CA PRO A 143 -18.74 -5.99 13.26
C PRO A 143 -18.15 -7.12 12.40
N PRO A 144 -17.98 -8.33 12.96
CA PRO A 144 -17.54 -9.48 12.20
C PRO A 144 -18.62 -9.98 11.23
N ASP A 145 -18.23 -10.69 10.17
CA ASP A 145 -19.19 -11.26 9.21
C ASP A 145 -19.95 -12.47 9.78
N LEU A 146 -19.31 -13.22 10.70
CA LEU A 146 -19.89 -14.40 11.34
C LEU A 146 -19.49 -14.44 12.83
N LEU A 147 -20.48 -14.61 13.69
CA LEU A 147 -20.33 -14.86 15.12
C LEU A 147 -20.74 -16.29 15.43
N ILE A 148 -19.83 -17.07 16.01
CA ILE A 148 -20.08 -18.44 16.48
C ILE A 148 -20.16 -18.38 18.00
N GLN A 149 -21.32 -18.68 18.56
CA GLN A 149 -21.51 -18.74 20.00
C GLN A 149 -20.80 -19.95 20.61
N ALA A 150 -20.61 -19.95 21.94
CA ALA A 150 -19.95 -21.05 22.66
C ALA A 150 -20.66 -22.41 22.52
N ASP A 151 -21.94 -22.44 22.12
CA ASP A 151 -22.70 -23.66 21.81
C ASP A 151 -22.54 -24.14 20.36
N GLY A 152 -21.72 -23.45 19.57
CA GLY A 152 -21.47 -23.71 18.16
C GLY A 152 -22.57 -23.19 17.23
N THR A 153 -23.55 -22.42 17.73
CA THR A 153 -24.56 -21.81 16.87
C THR A 153 -24.00 -20.59 16.13
N GLU A 154 -24.24 -20.55 14.82
CA GLU A 154 -23.90 -19.41 13.98
C GLU A 154 -24.98 -18.33 14.12
N VAL A 155 -24.59 -17.16 14.60
CA VAL A 155 -25.42 -15.97 14.58
C VAL A 155 -25.02 -15.14 13.36
N LYS A 156 -25.91 -15.12 12.36
CA LYS A 156 -25.82 -14.16 11.26
C LYS A 156 -26.54 -12.90 11.73
N GLU A 157 -25.79 -11.83 11.99
CA GLU A 157 -26.40 -10.51 12.07
C GLU A 157 -26.77 -10.09 10.64
N ASP A 158 -28.03 -10.33 10.26
CA ASP A 158 -28.59 -9.75 9.06
C ASP A 158 -28.54 -8.23 9.22
N GLY A 159 -27.63 -7.59 8.49
CA GLY A 159 -27.43 -6.14 8.48
C GLY A 159 -28.64 -5.39 7.91
N ASP A 160 -29.73 -5.33 8.67
CA ASP A 160 -30.77 -4.31 8.52
C ASP A 160 -30.35 -3.06 9.30
N GLY A 161 -29.44 -2.31 8.69
CA GLY A 161 -29.17 -0.92 9.03
C GLY A 161 -30.03 0.04 8.21
N SER A 162 -31.32 -0.26 7.97
CA SER A 162 -32.25 0.71 7.39
C SER A 162 -32.74 1.67 8.47
N THR A 163 -31.91 2.63 8.89
CA THR A 163 -32.43 3.83 9.57
C THR A 163 -33.11 4.70 8.53
N GLY A 164 -34.40 4.44 8.29
CA GLY A 164 -35.29 5.32 7.54
C GLY A 164 -35.43 6.65 8.28
N THR A 165 -34.78 7.69 7.77
CA THR A 165 -35.08 9.07 8.12
C THR A 165 -36.32 9.50 7.33
N ASP A 166 -37.48 9.47 7.97
CA ASP A 166 -38.70 10.13 7.50
C ASP A 166 -38.58 11.64 7.78
N VAL A 167 -38.80 12.47 6.76
CA VAL A 167 -38.87 13.94 6.82
C VAL A 167 -40.31 14.37 6.61
#